data_AF-A0A9X3S870-F1
#
_entry.id   AF-A0A9X3S870-F1
#
_cell.length_a   1.000
_cell.length_b   1.000
_cell.length_c   1.000
_cell.angle_alpha   90.00
_cell.angle_beta   90.00
_cell.angle_gamma   90.00
#
_symmetry.space_group_name_H-M   'P 1'
#
loop_
_entity.id
_entity.type
_entity.pdbx_description
1 polymer ?
#
loop_
_entity_poly.entity_id
_entity_poly.type
_entity_poly.pdbx_seq_one_letter_code
_entity_poly.pdbx_strand_id
1 'polypeptide(L)'
;MLLDAPVPDPGPPGPYGTIAWLRATVSRFANGETHARRRALVEALLADLDPAELRESARRESKVDRALPDEPCFRRAYIPVTVLAQALGIAAEDVPDAVAATRLVAAAYHPHTRADGADAALRTLLDLLPDEEPEAVAARVQLLVQACEATAGLVRGDDLPVPVTRRVNEDGETVLVDLTGRPFGAGSRRCPGEAHARALVEGVTG
;
A
#
# COMPACT_ATOMS: atom_id res chain seq x y z
N MET A 1 14.76 16.95 -12.10
CA MET A 1 13.36 17.40 -11.92
C MET A 1 13.03 17.32 -10.44
N LEU A 2 12.15 18.18 -9.88
CA LEU A 2 11.74 18.08 -8.47
C LEU A 2 11.18 16.70 -8.08
N LEU A 3 10.63 15.94 -9.02
CA LEU A 3 10.16 14.57 -8.79
C LEU A 3 11.26 13.59 -8.32
N ASP A 4 12.51 13.83 -8.74
CA ASP A 4 13.68 13.00 -8.39
C ASP A 4 14.34 13.42 -7.07
N ALA A 5 13.91 14.56 -6.51
CA ALA A 5 14.44 15.05 -5.24
C ALA A 5 14.14 14.08 -4.08
N PRO A 6 14.86 14.19 -2.96
CA PRO A 6 14.60 13.36 -1.78
C PRO A 6 13.17 13.50 -1.26
N VAL A 7 12.65 12.44 -0.65
CA VAL A 7 11.43 12.52 0.15
C VAL A 7 11.77 13.03 1.56
N PRO A 8 10.85 13.75 2.23
CA PRO A 8 11.05 14.17 3.61
C PRO A 8 11.27 12.99 4.56
N ASP A 9 12.05 13.22 5.60
CA ASP A 9 12.25 12.28 6.71
C ASP A 9 10.90 11.97 7.37
N PRO A 10 10.57 10.68 7.64
CA PRO A 10 9.32 10.30 8.27
C PRO A 10 9.21 10.65 9.77
N GLY A 11 10.29 11.16 10.37
CA GLY A 11 10.43 11.38 11.81
C GLY A 11 11.27 10.29 12.49
N PRO A 12 11.47 10.40 13.82
CA PRO A 12 12.28 9.45 14.57
C PRO A 12 11.72 8.02 14.49
N PRO A 13 12.58 6.98 14.44
CA PRO A 13 12.15 5.60 14.47
C PRO A 13 11.50 5.25 15.82
N GLY A 14 10.62 4.25 15.80
CA GLY A 14 9.99 3.69 17.00
C GLY A 14 10.32 2.21 17.22
N PRO A 15 9.80 1.61 18.31
CA PRO A 15 9.89 0.17 18.55
C PRO A 15 9.21 -0.65 17.44
N TYR A 16 9.67 -1.89 17.24
CA TYR A 16 9.03 -2.85 16.32
C TYR A 16 7.52 -2.95 16.56
N GLY A 17 6.74 -3.02 15.48
CA GLY A 17 5.27 -3.06 15.55
C GLY A 17 4.58 -1.71 15.76
N THR A 18 5.33 -0.59 15.76
CA THR A 18 4.75 0.76 15.77
C THR A 18 4.72 1.38 14.37
N ILE A 19 3.81 2.32 14.14
CA ILE A 19 3.74 3.11 12.89
C ILE A 19 5.06 3.86 12.66
N ALA A 20 5.71 4.35 13.73
CA ALA A 20 7.02 4.99 13.63
C ALA A 20 8.10 4.02 13.11
N TRP A 21 8.11 2.77 13.61
CA TRP A 21 8.98 1.72 13.06
C TRP A 21 8.65 1.43 11.59
N LEU A 22 7.38 1.26 11.22
CA LEU A 22 6.99 0.96 9.84
C LEU A 22 7.48 2.06 8.90
N ARG A 23 7.21 3.33 9.22
CA ARG A 23 7.63 4.48 8.41
C ARG A 23 9.15 4.56 8.27
N ALA A 24 9.90 4.25 9.32
CA ALA A 24 11.36 4.22 9.30
C ALA A 24 11.94 3.01 8.54
N THR A 25 11.14 1.99 8.25
CA THR A 25 11.58 0.70 7.69
C THR A 25 11.17 0.49 6.23
N VAL A 26 10.09 1.13 5.76
CA VAL A 26 9.62 1.03 4.38
C VAL A 26 10.47 1.83 3.38
N SER A 27 10.39 1.46 2.10
CA SER A 27 11.07 2.20 1.02
C SER A 27 10.48 3.58 0.77
N ARG A 28 9.16 3.76 1.02
CA ARG A 28 8.41 4.99 0.69
C ARG A 28 9.00 6.27 1.25
N PHE A 29 9.58 6.19 2.45
CA PHE A 29 10.16 7.32 3.18
C PHE A 29 11.68 7.27 3.24
N ALA A 30 12.30 6.36 2.48
CA ALA A 30 13.75 6.24 2.38
C ALA A 30 14.29 7.02 1.18
N ASN A 31 15.59 7.30 1.22
CA ASN A 31 16.37 7.95 0.16
C ASN A 31 17.63 7.13 -0.15
N GLY A 32 18.26 7.39 -1.29
CA GLY A 32 19.56 6.79 -1.67
C GLY A 32 19.58 5.27 -1.68
N GLU A 33 20.69 4.69 -1.19
CA GLU A 33 20.92 3.24 -1.15
C GLU A 33 19.91 2.50 -0.26
N THR A 34 19.51 3.10 0.87
CA THR A 34 18.46 2.54 1.75
C THR A 34 17.13 2.41 1.01
N HIS A 35 16.75 3.41 0.20
CA HIS A 35 15.58 3.30 -0.67
C HIS A 35 15.75 2.18 -1.69
N ALA A 36 16.88 2.14 -2.40
CA ALA A 36 17.12 1.13 -3.43
C ALA A 36 17.01 -0.30 -2.87
N ARG A 37 17.65 -0.57 -1.73
CA ARG A 37 17.63 -1.87 -1.05
C ARG A 37 16.22 -2.29 -0.61
N ARG A 38 15.48 -1.41 0.07
CA ARG A 38 14.11 -1.70 0.53
C ARG A 38 13.11 -1.78 -0.62
N ARG A 39 13.33 -0.99 -1.69
CA ARG A 39 12.51 -1.05 -2.90
C ARG A 39 12.70 -2.37 -3.64
N ALA A 40 13.93 -2.90 -3.68
CA ALA A 40 14.19 -4.21 -4.29
C ALA A 40 13.39 -5.33 -3.62
N LEU A 41 13.15 -5.28 -2.31
CA LEU A 41 12.26 -6.22 -1.60
C LEU A 41 10.81 -6.12 -2.11
N VAL A 42 10.29 -4.90 -2.28
CA VAL A 42 8.94 -4.67 -2.83
C VAL A 42 8.85 -5.15 -4.28
N GLU A 43 9.87 -4.88 -5.10
CA GLU A 43 9.92 -5.31 -6.50
C GLU A 43 10.03 -6.83 -6.64
N ALA A 44 10.79 -7.50 -5.76
CA ALA A 44 10.85 -8.96 -5.71
C ALA A 44 9.49 -9.56 -5.37
N LEU A 45 8.81 -9.05 -4.33
CA LEU A 45 7.44 -9.48 -4.00
C LEU A 45 6.49 -9.30 -5.18
N LEU A 46 6.53 -8.15 -5.86
CA LEU A 46 5.67 -7.88 -7.02
C LEU A 46 6.00 -8.77 -8.24
N ALA A 47 7.27 -9.17 -8.41
CA ALA A 47 7.67 -10.05 -9.50
C ALA A 47 7.07 -11.46 -9.37
N ASP A 48 6.82 -11.90 -8.13
CA ASP A 48 6.18 -13.19 -7.84
C ASP A 48 4.64 -13.14 -7.95
N LEU A 49 4.05 -11.94 -8.07
CA LEU A 49 2.61 -11.75 -8.18
C LEU A 49 2.21 -11.49 -9.65
N ASP A 50 1.61 -12.45 -10.32
CA ASP A 50 1.10 -12.27 -11.69
C ASP A 50 -0.14 -11.36 -11.71
N PRO A 51 -0.11 -10.18 -12.37
CA PRO A 51 -1.29 -9.33 -12.52
C PRO A 51 -2.50 -10.05 -13.13
N ALA A 52 -2.31 -11.03 -14.02
CA ALA A 52 -3.42 -11.79 -14.60
C ALA A 52 -4.16 -12.64 -13.56
N GLU A 53 -3.41 -13.35 -12.71
CA GLU A 53 -3.98 -14.14 -11.61
C GLU A 53 -4.67 -13.27 -10.55
N LEU A 54 -4.09 -12.10 -10.26
CA LEU A 54 -4.70 -11.11 -9.36
C LEU A 54 -6.03 -10.60 -9.92
N ARG A 55 -6.11 -10.31 -11.22
CA ARG A 55 -7.35 -9.89 -11.88
C ARG A 55 -8.44 -10.96 -11.78
N GLU A 56 -8.12 -12.22 -12.09
CA GLU A 56 -9.10 -13.31 -12.03
C GLU A 56 -9.55 -13.58 -10.59
N SER A 57 -8.64 -13.45 -9.61
CA SER A 57 -8.98 -13.57 -8.19
C SER A 57 -9.91 -12.44 -7.74
N ALA A 58 -9.62 -11.19 -8.11
CA ALA A 58 -10.49 -10.05 -7.84
C ALA A 58 -11.88 -10.19 -8.50
N ARG A 59 -11.94 -10.76 -9.70
CA ARG A 59 -13.21 -11.06 -10.39
C ARG A 59 -14.02 -12.13 -9.65
N ARG A 60 -13.37 -13.18 -9.13
CA ARG A 60 -14.04 -14.20 -8.31
C ARG A 60 -14.60 -13.60 -7.03
N GLU A 61 -13.78 -12.85 -6.29
CA GLU A 61 -14.20 -12.17 -5.06
C GLU A 61 -15.36 -11.19 -5.32
N SER A 62 -15.31 -10.42 -6.41
CA SER A 62 -16.41 -9.51 -6.75
C SER A 62 -17.72 -10.22 -7.10
N LYS A 63 -17.68 -11.45 -7.63
CA LYS A 63 -18.90 -12.24 -7.87
C LYS A 63 -19.50 -12.74 -6.56
N VAL A 64 -18.65 -13.17 -5.61
CA VAL A 64 -19.08 -13.59 -4.26
C VAL A 64 -19.71 -12.41 -3.53
N ASP A 65 -19.08 -11.25 -3.55
CA ASP A 65 -19.57 -10.01 -2.93
C ASP A 65 -20.96 -9.63 -3.45
N ARG A 66 -21.18 -9.65 -4.78
CA ARG A 66 -22.49 -9.35 -5.41
C ARG A 66 -23.60 -10.34 -5.06
N ALA A 67 -23.26 -11.55 -4.62
CA ALA A 67 -24.24 -12.56 -4.23
C ALA A 67 -24.70 -12.41 -2.77
N LEU A 68 -24.01 -11.58 -1.98
CA LEU A 68 -24.42 -11.27 -0.62
C LEU A 68 -25.57 -10.26 -0.61
N PRO A 69 -26.56 -10.42 0.29
CA PRO A 69 -27.66 -9.46 0.42
C PRO A 69 -27.15 -8.11 0.91
N ASP A 70 -27.57 -7.02 0.23
CA ASP A 70 -27.29 -5.59 0.48
C ASP A 70 -26.31 -5.26 1.63
N GLU A 71 -25.04 -5.65 1.47
CA GLU A 71 -23.93 -5.07 2.22
C GLU A 71 -23.41 -3.87 1.43
N PRO A 72 -23.05 -2.75 2.09
CA PRO A 72 -22.73 -1.51 1.43
C PRO A 72 -21.53 -1.64 0.47
N CYS A 73 -21.51 -0.80 -0.57
CA CYS A 73 -20.44 -0.61 -1.57
C CYS A 73 -19.00 -0.50 -1.01
N PHE A 74 -18.91 -0.25 0.29
CA PHE A 74 -17.70 -0.16 1.07
C PHE A 74 -16.87 -1.45 1.02
N ARG A 75 -17.50 -2.63 1.08
CA ARG A 75 -16.80 -3.92 1.04
C ARG A 75 -16.12 -4.17 -0.31
N ARG A 76 -16.85 -3.91 -1.40
CA ARG A 76 -16.35 -4.04 -2.78
C ARG A 76 -15.08 -3.23 -3.03
N ALA A 77 -14.98 -2.03 -2.46
CA ALA A 77 -13.82 -1.15 -2.62
C ALA A 77 -12.52 -1.76 -2.07
N TYR A 78 -12.60 -2.67 -1.10
CA TYR A 78 -11.42 -3.30 -0.48
C TYR A 78 -11.15 -4.73 -0.98
N ILE A 79 -11.89 -5.23 -1.99
CA ILE A 79 -11.55 -6.50 -2.67
C ILE A 79 -10.09 -6.54 -3.15
N PRO A 80 -9.50 -5.47 -3.71
CA PRO A 80 -8.08 -5.48 -4.06
C PRO A 80 -7.16 -5.83 -2.89
N VAL A 81 -7.48 -5.35 -1.67
CA VAL A 81 -6.71 -5.65 -0.46
C VAL A 81 -6.96 -7.08 -0.01
N THR A 82 -8.19 -7.58 -0.09
CA THR A 82 -8.54 -8.99 0.18
C THR A 82 -7.67 -9.93 -0.66
N VAL A 83 -7.63 -9.71 -1.98
CA VAL A 83 -6.86 -10.55 -2.90
C VAL A 83 -5.36 -10.41 -2.67
N LEU A 84 -4.87 -9.18 -2.46
CA LEU A 84 -3.46 -8.94 -2.21
C LEU A 84 -2.99 -9.56 -0.88
N ALA A 85 -3.82 -9.54 0.16
CA ALA A 85 -3.55 -10.19 1.45
C ALA A 85 -3.34 -11.70 1.27
N GLN A 86 -4.25 -12.38 0.57
CA GLN A 86 -4.12 -13.81 0.27
C GLN A 86 -2.84 -14.10 -0.53
N ALA A 87 -2.59 -13.31 -1.58
CA ALA A 87 -1.43 -13.48 -2.43
C ALA A 87 -0.09 -13.24 -1.70
N LEU A 88 -0.11 -12.44 -0.62
CA LEU A 88 1.05 -12.18 0.23
C LEU A 88 1.23 -13.21 1.36
N GLY A 89 0.39 -14.25 1.42
CA GLY A 89 0.54 -15.39 2.33
C GLY A 89 -0.38 -15.37 3.56
N ILE A 90 -1.36 -14.46 3.62
CA ILE A 90 -2.34 -14.44 4.71
C ILE A 90 -3.39 -15.54 4.47
N ALA A 91 -3.64 -16.37 5.48
CA ALA A 91 -4.60 -17.46 5.41
C ALA A 91 -6.03 -16.92 5.18
N ALA A 92 -6.86 -17.66 4.46
CA ALA A 92 -8.17 -17.18 3.99
C ALA A 92 -9.11 -16.80 5.14
N GLU A 93 -9.03 -17.52 6.25
CA GLU A 93 -9.76 -17.27 7.49
C GLU A 93 -9.36 -15.95 8.17
N ASP A 94 -8.12 -15.50 8.01
CA ASP A 94 -7.56 -14.31 8.65
C ASP A 94 -7.65 -13.04 7.78
N VAL A 95 -8.02 -13.20 6.50
CA VAL A 95 -8.13 -12.08 5.54
C VAL A 95 -9.07 -10.96 6.04
N PRO A 96 -10.24 -11.23 6.66
CA PRO A 96 -11.08 -10.15 7.19
C PRO A 96 -10.36 -9.27 8.21
N ASP A 97 -9.60 -9.89 9.12
CA ASP A 97 -8.82 -9.18 10.15
C ASP A 97 -7.66 -8.42 9.51
N ALA A 98 -6.99 -9.00 8.53
CA ALA A 98 -5.95 -8.33 7.77
C ALA A 98 -6.46 -7.10 7.00
N VAL A 99 -7.64 -7.17 6.38
CA VAL A 99 -8.25 -6.02 5.68
C VAL A 99 -8.61 -4.92 6.68
N ALA A 100 -9.21 -5.27 7.82
CA ALA A 100 -9.56 -4.31 8.87
C ALA A 100 -8.31 -3.61 9.43
N ALA A 101 -7.27 -4.38 9.75
CA ALA A 101 -6.02 -3.86 10.27
C ALA A 101 -5.28 -3.00 9.23
N THR A 102 -5.23 -3.43 7.97
CA THR A 102 -4.63 -2.66 6.86
C THR A 102 -5.25 -1.28 6.73
N ARG A 103 -6.57 -1.16 6.84
CA ARG A 103 -7.28 0.13 6.76
C ARG A 103 -6.90 1.08 7.88
N LEU A 104 -6.78 0.60 9.12
CA LEU A 104 -6.33 1.42 10.26
C LEU A 104 -4.87 1.87 10.10
N VAL A 105 -3.99 0.97 9.67
CA VAL A 105 -2.59 1.30 9.40
C VAL A 105 -2.48 2.31 8.25
N ALA A 106 -3.26 2.14 7.18
CA ALA A 106 -3.29 3.07 6.05
C ALA A 106 -3.73 4.47 6.45
N ALA A 107 -4.75 4.60 7.30
CA ALA A 107 -5.19 5.88 7.84
C ALA A 107 -4.08 6.61 8.64
N ALA A 108 -3.20 5.86 9.30
CA ALA A 108 -2.04 6.38 10.03
C ALA A 108 -0.72 6.31 9.24
N TYR A 109 -0.70 5.97 7.95
CA TYR A 109 0.56 5.65 7.29
C TYR A 109 1.47 6.87 7.05
N HIS A 110 0.90 8.00 6.66
CA HIS A 110 1.67 9.20 6.34
C HIS A 110 2.10 9.99 7.58
N PRO A 111 3.30 10.60 7.64
CA PRO A 111 3.82 11.26 8.84
C PRO A 111 2.91 12.32 9.49
N HIS A 112 2.03 12.94 8.70
CA HIS A 112 1.09 13.97 9.13
C HIS A 112 -0.31 13.43 9.48
N THR A 113 -0.50 12.10 9.44
CA THR A 113 -1.77 11.45 9.80
C THR A 113 -1.63 10.63 11.07
N ARG A 114 -2.78 10.41 11.72
CA ARG A 114 -2.93 9.62 12.94
C ARG A 114 -4.26 8.89 12.90
N ALA A 115 -4.30 7.69 13.46
CA ALA A 115 -5.52 6.93 13.70
C ALA A 115 -5.37 6.17 15.01
N ASP A 116 -6.42 6.19 15.82
CA ASP A 116 -6.43 5.47 17.10
C ASP A 116 -6.31 3.96 16.84
N GLY A 117 -5.49 3.29 17.64
CA GLY A 117 -5.26 1.84 17.51
C GLY A 117 -4.36 1.40 16.35
N ALA A 118 -3.77 2.31 15.56
CA ALA A 118 -2.95 1.95 14.41
C ALA A 118 -1.74 1.06 14.77
N ASP A 119 -1.09 1.27 15.91
CA ASP A 119 0.00 0.40 16.39
C ASP A 119 -0.49 -1.00 16.80
N ALA A 120 -1.73 -1.11 17.28
CA ALA A 120 -2.34 -2.42 17.56
C ALA A 120 -2.69 -3.15 16.27
N ALA A 121 -3.29 -2.45 15.31
CA ALA A 121 -3.59 -2.97 13.98
C ALA A 121 -2.32 -3.42 13.24
N LEU A 122 -1.23 -2.65 13.32
CA LEU A 122 0.05 -3.05 12.73
C LEU A 122 0.57 -4.35 13.35
N ARG A 123 0.51 -4.50 14.68
CA ARG A 123 0.90 -5.76 15.33
C ARG A 123 0.04 -6.94 14.86
N THR A 124 -1.27 -6.76 14.76
CA THR A 124 -2.15 -7.78 14.16
C THR A 124 -1.71 -8.17 12.75
N LEU A 125 -1.40 -7.20 11.88
CA LEU A 125 -0.90 -7.52 10.53
C LEU A 125 0.43 -8.29 10.55
N LEU A 126 1.34 -7.93 11.45
CA LEU A 126 2.63 -8.61 11.58
C LEU A 126 2.45 -10.06 12.05
N ASP A 127 1.50 -10.31 12.95
CA ASP A 127 1.19 -11.66 13.45
C ASP A 127 0.54 -12.55 12.36
N LEU A 128 -0.12 -11.96 11.37
CA LEU A 128 -0.78 -12.67 10.27
C LEU A 128 0.11 -12.92 9.04
N LEU A 129 1.24 -12.21 8.94
CA LEU A 129 2.17 -12.33 7.83
C LEU A 129 3.23 -13.40 8.12
N PRO A 130 3.88 -13.96 7.08
CA PRO A 130 5.00 -14.86 7.27
C PRO A 130 6.09 -14.24 8.16
N ASP A 131 6.66 -15.06 9.06
CA ASP A 131 7.79 -14.65 9.90
C ASP A 131 9.03 -14.43 9.03
N GLU A 132 9.49 -13.18 8.98
CA GLU A 132 10.56 -12.71 8.12
C GLU A 132 11.37 -11.62 8.82
N GLU A 133 12.54 -11.32 8.27
CA GLU A 133 13.36 -10.19 8.73
C GLU A 133 12.57 -8.85 8.66
N PRO A 134 12.83 -7.89 9.57
CA PRO A 134 12.01 -6.69 9.74
C PRO A 134 11.74 -5.88 8.46
N GLU A 135 12.69 -5.80 7.53
CA GLU A 135 12.48 -5.08 6.27
C GLU A 135 11.64 -5.86 5.24
N ALA A 136 11.71 -7.19 5.25
CA ALA A 136 10.93 -8.04 4.36
C ALA A 136 9.44 -8.00 4.77
N VAL A 137 9.14 -8.19 6.05
CA VAL A 137 7.77 -8.07 6.55
C VAL A 137 7.22 -6.64 6.38
N ALA A 138 8.05 -5.61 6.58
CA ALA A 138 7.66 -4.22 6.31
C ALA A 138 7.36 -3.97 4.82
N ALA A 139 8.01 -4.67 3.89
CA ALA A 139 7.72 -4.58 2.46
C ALA A 139 6.34 -5.16 2.10
N ARG A 140 5.94 -6.28 2.74
CA ARG A 140 4.57 -6.84 2.61
C ARG A 140 3.52 -5.88 3.16
N VAL A 141 3.74 -5.34 4.35
CA VAL A 141 2.85 -4.32 4.95
C VAL A 141 2.78 -3.08 4.05
N GLN A 142 3.92 -2.65 3.47
CA GLN A 142 3.94 -1.53 2.52
C GLN A 142 3.03 -1.77 1.32
N LEU A 143 3.05 -2.97 0.73
CA LEU A 143 2.19 -3.32 -0.41
C LEU A 143 0.71 -3.22 -0.04
N LEU A 144 0.29 -3.82 1.08
CA LEU A 144 -1.09 -3.78 1.57
C LEU A 144 -1.56 -2.34 1.81
N VAL A 145 -0.77 -1.58 2.58
CA VAL A 145 -1.12 -0.23 3.02
C VAL A 145 -1.18 0.75 1.86
N GLN A 146 -0.22 0.69 0.92
CA GLN A 146 -0.22 1.59 -0.24
C GLN A 146 -1.25 1.22 -1.29
N ALA A 147 -1.63 -0.07 -1.40
CA ALA A 147 -2.72 -0.50 -2.26
C ALA A 147 -4.09 -0.07 -1.70
N CYS A 148 -4.25 -0.05 -0.38
CA CYS A 148 -5.53 0.12 0.31
C CYS A 148 -6.43 1.23 -0.23
N GLU A 149 -6.18 2.49 0.13
CA GLU A 149 -7.04 3.58 -0.34
C GLU A 149 -6.83 3.92 -1.81
N ALA A 150 -5.65 3.65 -2.37
CA ALA A 150 -5.37 3.92 -3.78
C ALA A 150 -6.27 3.08 -4.71
N THR A 151 -6.37 1.78 -4.46
CA THR A 151 -7.25 0.90 -5.23
C THR A 151 -8.71 1.04 -4.85
N ALA A 152 -9.03 1.33 -3.58
CA ALA A 152 -10.40 1.61 -3.16
C ALA A 152 -10.98 2.83 -3.89
N GLY A 153 -10.21 3.91 -4.00
CA GLY A 153 -10.60 5.09 -4.78
C GLY A 153 -10.79 4.77 -6.27
N LEU A 154 -9.87 3.99 -6.86
CA LEU A 154 -10.02 3.56 -8.26
C LEU A 154 -11.28 2.69 -8.49
N VAL A 155 -11.63 1.80 -7.55
CA VAL A 155 -12.87 1.00 -7.62
C VAL A 155 -14.11 1.88 -7.49
N ARG A 156 -14.05 2.94 -6.68
CA ARG A 156 -15.13 3.93 -6.52
C ARG A 156 -15.26 4.89 -7.70
N GLY A 157 -14.23 4.99 -8.55
CA GLY A 157 -14.18 5.91 -9.68
C GLY A 157 -13.67 7.32 -9.32
N ASP A 158 -12.92 7.44 -8.23
CA ASP A 158 -12.35 8.72 -7.79
C ASP A 158 -11.27 9.22 -8.78
N ASP A 159 -11.24 10.55 -9.01
CA ASP A 159 -10.24 11.19 -9.86
C ASP A 159 -8.86 11.20 -9.15
N LEU A 160 -7.97 10.31 -9.59
CA LEU A 160 -6.56 10.17 -9.23
C LEU A 160 -6.28 9.86 -7.73
N PRO A 161 -5.73 8.68 -7.39
CA PRO A 161 -5.53 8.30 -5.99
C PRO A 161 -4.51 9.15 -5.23
N VAL A 162 -3.58 9.83 -5.92
CA VAL A 162 -2.55 10.69 -5.29
C VAL A 162 -2.24 11.89 -6.20
N PRO A 163 -2.83 13.08 -5.96
CA PRO A 163 -2.65 14.23 -6.84
C PRO A 163 -1.32 14.98 -6.62
N VAL A 164 -0.70 14.83 -5.44
CA VAL A 164 0.54 15.52 -5.08
C VAL A 164 1.49 14.63 -4.31
N THR A 165 2.78 14.94 -4.34
CA THR A 165 3.81 14.29 -3.53
C THR A 165 4.72 15.32 -2.86
N ARG A 166 5.26 14.97 -1.69
CA ARG A 166 6.19 15.84 -0.93
C ARG A 166 7.64 15.53 -1.29
N ARG A 167 8.45 16.56 -1.47
CA ARG A 167 9.89 16.48 -1.79
C ARG A 167 10.67 17.49 -0.98
N VAL A 168 11.96 17.25 -0.77
CA VAL A 168 12.88 18.19 -0.15
C VAL A 168 13.65 18.88 -1.27
N ASN A 169 13.54 20.21 -1.37
CA ASN A 169 14.29 20.99 -2.37
C ASN A 169 15.75 21.18 -1.94
N GLU A 170 16.54 21.89 -2.75
CA GLU A 170 17.97 22.14 -2.50
C GLU A 170 18.22 22.96 -1.21
N ASP A 171 17.24 23.78 -0.82
CA ASP A 171 17.27 24.59 0.41
C ASP A 171 16.86 23.79 1.66
N GLY A 172 16.52 22.50 1.52
CA GLY A 172 16.07 21.64 2.62
C GLY A 172 14.59 21.80 2.98
N GLU A 173 13.81 22.57 2.21
CA GLU A 173 12.39 22.81 2.44
C GLU A 173 11.52 21.71 1.83
N THR A 174 10.42 21.38 2.54
CA THR A 174 9.42 20.45 1.98
C THR A 174 8.51 21.18 1.00
N VAL A 175 8.59 20.80 -0.27
CA VAL A 175 7.74 21.30 -1.36
C VAL A 175 6.71 20.25 -1.80
N LEU A 176 5.57 20.72 -2.30
CA LEU A 176 4.58 19.88 -2.97
C LEU A 176 4.88 19.84 -4.47
N VAL A 177 4.84 18.64 -5.04
CA VAL A 177 5.04 18.38 -6.46
C VAL A 177 3.77 17.78 -7.02
N ASP A 178 3.22 18.42 -8.04
CA ASP A 178 2.04 17.96 -8.75
C ASP A 178 2.29 16.64 -9.49
N LEU A 179 1.33 15.72 -9.37
CA LEU A 179 1.31 14.42 -10.04
C LEU A 179 0.21 14.34 -11.11
N THR A 180 -0.44 15.45 -11.47
CA THR A 180 -1.40 15.50 -12.58
C THR A 180 -0.80 14.90 -13.85
N GLY A 181 -1.53 13.96 -14.47
CA GLY A 181 -1.08 13.20 -15.64
C GLY A 181 -0.03 12.12 -15.34
N ARG A 182 0.40 11.95 -14.09
CA ARG A 182 1.39 10.96 -13.63
C ARG A 182 1.00 10.36 -12.26
N PRO A 183 -0.21 9.76 -12.12
CA PRO A 183 -0.70 9.27 -10.81
C PRO A 183 0.18 8.18 -10.19
N PHE A 184 0.96 7.47 -11.01
CA PHE A 184 1.92 6.46 -10.57
C PHE A 184 3.35 7.00 -10.43
N GLY A 185 3.55 8.31 -10.48
CA GLY A 185 4.86 8.94 -10.43
C GLY A 185 5.71 8.72 -11.70
N ALA A 186 7.00 9.03 -11.61
CA ALA A 186 7.95 8.91 -12.71
C ALA A 186 9.38 8.65 -12.19
N GLY A 187 10.30 8.32 -13.10
CA GLY A 187 11.71 8.14 -12.79
C GLY A 187 11.99 7.01 -11.79
N SER A 188 13.00 7.19 -10.95
CA SER A 188 13.44 6.22 -9.94
C SER A 188 12.39 5.95 -8.84
N ARG A 189 11.35 6.79 -8.75
CA ARG A 189 10.24 6.66 -7.81
C ARG A 189 8.90 6.38 -8.47
N ARG A 190 8.89 5.95 -9.74
CA ARG A 190 7.68 5.42 -10.37
C ARG A 190 7.18 4.22 -9.57
N CYS A 191 5.86 4.12 -9.40
CA CYS A 191 5.22 3.01 -8.72
C CYS A 191 5.57 1.69 -9.43
N PRO A 192 6.18 0.71 -8.74
CA PRO A 192 6.46 -0.59 -9.34
C PRO A 192 5.18 -1.43 -9.48
N GLY A 193 4.17 -1.22 -8.63
CA GLY A 193 2.92 -1.98 -8.61
C GLY A 193 1.80 -1.42 -9.50
N GLU A 194 2.10 -0.55 -10.48
CA GLU A 194 1.05 0.02 -11.34
C GLU A 194 0.25 -1.07 -12.08
N ALA A 195 0.94 -2.07 -12.64
CA ALA A 195 0.29 -3.17 -13.36
C ALA A 195 -0.66 -3.98 -12.44
N HIS A 196 -0.19 -4.32 -11.23
CA HIS A 196 -0.95 -5.04 -10.22
C HIS A 196 -2.18 -4.26 -9.76
N ALA A 197 -2.03 -2.97 -9.44
CA ALA A 197 -3.14 -2.12 -9.03
C ALA A 197 -4.22 -2.03 -10.11
N ARG A 198 -3.83 -1.84 -11.38
CA ARG A 198 -4.77 -1.81 -12.51
C ARG A 198 -5.48 -3.14 -12.69
N ALA A 199 -4.76 -4.25 -12.60
CA ALA A 199 -5.32 -5.59 -12.78
C ALA A 199 -6.33 -5.96 -11.68
N LEU A 200 -6.01 -5.64 -10.42
CA LEU A 200 -6.94 -5.81 -9.30
C LEU A 200 -8.22 -5.00 -9.50
N VAL A 201 -8.10 -3.72 -9.85
CA VAL A 201 -9.24 -2.82 -10.09
C VAL A 201 -10.08 -3.30 -11.28
N GLU A 202 -9.44 -3.72 -12.36
CA GLU A 202 -10.11 -4.29 -13.54
C GLU A 202 -10.90 -5.54 -13.19
N GLY A 203 -10.36 -6.43 -12.34
CA GLY A 203 -11.07 -7.61 -11.87
C GLY A 203 -12.32 -7.29 -11.05
N VAL A 204 -12.31 -6.19 -10.27
CA VAL A 204 -13.48 -5.76 -9.49
C VAL A 204 -14.53 -5.06 -10.36
N THR A 205 -14.09 -4.28 -11.35
CA THR A 205 -14.95 -3.35 -12.11
C THR A 205 -15.48 -3.90 -13.43
N GLY A 206 -14.76 -4.85 -14.05
CA GLY A 206 -15.19 -5.57 -15.25
C GLY A 206 -16.23 -6.65 -14.98
#